data_AF-A0A9P9XMA0-F1
#
_entry.id   AF-A0A9P9XMA0-F1
#
_cell.length_a   1.000
_cell.length_b   1.000
_cell.length_c   1.000
_cell.angle_alpha   90.00
_cell.angle_beta   90.00
_cell.angle_gamma   90.00
#
_symmetry.space_group_name_H-M   'P 1'
#
loop_
_entity.id
_entity.type
_entity.pdbx_description
1 polymer ?
#
loop_
_entity_poly.entity_id
_entity_poly.type
_entity_poly.pdbx_seq_one_letter_code
_entity_poly.pdbx_strand_id
1 'polypeptide(L)'
;MDLHLVWTTGLIHIKPIPRFLLEPNFWTHYLSCQGHRCSRTTLTPCDRQRLWRCALGFLFSYAALICHESDFFLAKDNRLIPKEVEWDDWREFATELSTQTIYGQIDERFYYGELRLSRLNKLQYLASFSSYMPPWNRYGDFFHDQFAWLASTTVYIAVVLTAMQVGLATTDLADNAAFQSASYGFTIFSILAPLAAMALVLATFLYMYVSNWLATLAFRDRRLADITRLTQV
;
A
#
# COMPACT_ATOMS: atom_id res chain seq x y z
N MET A 1 -6.13 8.49 9.67
CA MET A 1 -4.65 8.39 9.82
C MET A 1 -4.06 7.44 8.77
N ASP A 2 -4.70 7.31 7.62
CA ASP A 2 -4.84 6.00 7.00
C ASP A 2 -3.56 5.50 6.32
N LEU A 3 -2.77 6.41 5.76
CA LEU A 3 -1.50 6.08 5.11
C LEU A 3 -0.26 6.22 6.00
N HIS A 4 -0.40 6.67 7.25
CA HIS A 4 0.76 6.80 8.13
C HIS A 4 1.37 5.41 8.40
N LEU A 5 2.71 5.30 8.29
CA LEU A 5 3.48 4.06 8.33
C LEU A 5 3.13 3.03 7.25
N VAL A 6 2.50 3.46 6.14
CA VAL A 6 2.28 2.58 5.01
C VAL A 6 3.42 2.73 4.02
N TRP A 7 4.10 1.62 3.71
CA TRP A 7 5.22 1.61 2.80
C TRP A 7 4.94 0.83 1.52
N THR A 8 5.65 1.26 0.48
CA THR A 8 5.67 0.70 -0.86
C THR A 8 7.13 0.54 -1.29
N THR A 9 7.42 -0.16 -2.39
CA THR A 9 8.78 -0.27 -2.97
C THR A 9 9.50 1.10 -3.03
N GLY A 10 10.47 1.32 -2.16
CA GLY A 10 11.29 2.53 -2.12
C GLY A 10 10.65 3.78 -1.50
N LEU A 11 9.41 3.73 -0.97
CA LEU A 11 8.75 4.89 -0.36
C LEU A 11 7.92 4.50 0.86
N ILE A 12 8.10 5.22 1.97
CA ILE A 12 7.23 5.16 3.15
C ILE A 12 6.45 6.46 3.31
N HIS A 13 5.15 6.35 3.61
CA HIS A 13 4.30 7.49 3.87
C HIS A 13 4.29 7.79 5.37
N ILE A 14 4.90 8.91 5.76
CA ILE A 14 4.90 9.40 7.13
C ILE A 14 4.25 10.78 7.14
N LYS A 15 3.19 10.92 7.94
CA LYS A 15 2.50 12.21 8.14
C LYS A 15 3.22 13.05 9.19
N PRO A 16 3.48 14.35 8.95
CA PRO A 16 4.15 15.22 9.92
C PRO A 16 3.33 15.37 11.21
N ILE A 17 4.00 15.58 12.34
CA ILE A 17 3.38 15.86 13.63
C ILE A 17 2.75 17.25 13.59
N PRO A 18 1.43 17.37 13.75
CA PRO A 18 0.78 18.66 13.90
C PRO A 18 1.15 19.30 15.24
N ARG A 19 1.45 20.60 15.24
CA ARG A 19 1.84 21.36 16.44
C ARG A 19 0.83 21.23 17.59
N PHE A 20 -0.46 21.20 17.28
CA PHE A 20 -1.51 21.08 18.30
C PHE A 20 -1.47 19.75 19.06
N LEU A 21 -0.89 18.68 18.50
CA LEU A 21 -0.73 17.42 19.23
C LEU A 21 0.37 17.48 20.28
N LEU A 22 1.28 18.45 20.19
CA LEU A 22 2.32 18.68 21.20
C LEU A 22 1.87 19.66 22.29
N GLU A 23 0.69 20.28 22.15
CA GLU A 23 0.15 21.26 23.09
C GLU A 23 -0.76 20.57 24.12
N PRO A 24 -0.40 20.53 25.43
CA PRO A 24 -1.19 19.81 26.45
C PRO A 24 -2.64 20.32 26.57
N ASN A 25 -2.84 21.63 26.36
CA ASN A 25 -4.16 22.25 26.40
C ASN A 25 -5.12 21.71 25.32
N PHE A 26 -4.58 21.27 24.18
CA PHE A 26 -5.40 20.66 23.14
C PHE A 26 -5.98 19.32 23.60
N TRP A 27 -5.16 18.51 24.29
CA TRP A 27 -5.58 17.21 24.80
C TRP A 27 -6.69 17.35 25.83
N THR A 28 -6.54 18.28 26.78
CA THR A 28 -7.55 18.51 27.81
C THR A 28 -8.85 19.07 27.25
N HIS A 29 -8.80 20.00 26.28
CA HIS A 29 -9.99 20.66 25.77
C HIS A 29 -10.75 19.86 24.70
N TYR A 30 -10.04 19.22 23.77
CA TYR A 30 -10.63 18.61 22.58
C TYR A 30 -10.66 17.08 22.61
N LEU A 31 -9.69 16.43 23.27
CA LEU A 31 -9.58 14.98 23.29
C LEU A 31 -10.07 14.36 24.61
N SER A 32 -10.05 15.12 25.70
CA SER A 32 -10.55 14.64 26.98
C SER A 32 -12.08 14.55 26.97
N CYS A 33 -12.58 13.59 27.74
CA CYS A 33 -14.01 13.40 27.97
C CYS A 33 -14.53 14.17 29.19
N GLN A 34 -13.74 15.09 29.75
CA GLN A 34 -14.16 15.87 30.92
C GLN A 34 -15.43 16.67 30.57
N GLY A 35 -16.54 16.33 31.23
CA GLY A 35 -17.84 17.01 31.04
C GLY A 35 -18.84 16.32 30.11
N HIS A 36 -18.43 15.32 29.31
CA HIS A 36 -19.37 14.48 28.56
C HIS A 36 -19.72 13.22 29.39
N ARG A 37 -20.97 12.75 29.33
CA ARG A 37 -21.42 11.48 29.93
C ARG A 37 -20.84 10.26 29.19
N CYS A 38 -19.53 10.22 29.02
CA CYS A 38 -18.81 9.07 28.48
C CYS A 38 -18.69 8.06 29.63
N SER A 39 -19.69 7.19 29.75
CA SER A 39 -19.62 6.12 30.74
C SER A 39 -18.48 5.17 30.37
N ARG A 40 -17.55 4.92 31.29
CA ARG A 40 -16.50 3.89 31.13
C ARG A 40 -17.07 2.47 30.93
N THR A 41 -18.38 2.30 31.05
CA THR A 41 -19.12 1.03 31.03
C THR A 41 -19.89 0.76 29.74
N THR A 42 -19.92 1.68 28.75
CA THR A 42 -20.51 1.34 27.44
C THR A 42 -19.54 0.51 26.63
N LEU A 43 -20.01 -0.59 26.02
CA LEU A 43 -19.22 -1.46 25.13
C LEU A 43 -18.61 -0.71 23.94
N THR A 44 -19.13 0.47 23.59
CA THR A 44 -18.62 1.33 22.53
C THR A 44 -17.86 2.53 23.12
N PRO A 45 -16.59 2.74 22.75
CA PRO A 45 -15.83 3.92 23.14
C PRO A 45 -16.45 5.18 22.50
N CYS A 46 -16.48 6.29 23.23
CA CYS A 46 -16.93 7.55 22.65
C CYS A 46 -15.94 8.07 21.59
N ASP A 47 -16.42 8.90 20.68
CA ASP A 47 -15.60 9.42 19.58
C ASP A 47 -14.34 10.15 20.07
N ARG A 48 -14.44 10.92 21.15
CA ARG A 48 -13.29 11.62 21.76
C ARG A 48 -12.25 10.65 22.31
N GLN A 49 -12.68 9.58 22.96
CA GLN A 49 -11.77 8.55 23.45
C GLN A 49 -11.10 7.81 22.28
N ARG A 50 -11.82 7.56 21.18
CA ARG A 50 -11.23 6.98 19.96
C ARG A 50 -10.18 7.93 19.36
N LEU A 51 -10.47 9.23 19.28
CA LEU A 51 -9.53 10.25 18.81
C LEU A 51 -8.31 10.35 19.72
N TRP A 52 -8.49 10.30 21.04
CA TRP A 52 -7.39 10.25 22.01
C TRP A 52 -6.47 9.05 21.76
N ARG A 53 -7.04 7.84 21.66
CA ARG A 53 -6.28 6.60 21.39
C ARG A 53 -5.55 6.66 20.06
N CYS A 54 -6.17 7.25 19.04
CA CYS A 54 -5.57 7.42 17.72
C CYS A 54 -4.42 8.44 17.73
N ALA A 55 -4.58 9.58 18.41
CA ALA A 55 -3.55 10.59 18.57
C ALA A 55 -2.36 10.06 19.39
N LEU A 56 -2.63 9.30 20.45
CA LEU A 56 -1.59 8.68 21.28
C LEU A 56 -0.81 7.63 20.49
N GLY A 57 -1.50 6.77 19.74
CA GLY A 57 -0.85 5.79 18.86
C GLY A 57 0.00 6.44 17.77
N PHE A 58 -0.43 7.60 17.25
CA PHE A 58 0.34 8.38 16.29
C PHE A 58 1.59 9.03 16.88
N LEU A 59 1.56 9.49 18.14
CA LEU A 59 2.76 9.99 18.79
C LEU A 59 3.70 8.84 19.16
N PHE A 60 3.14 7.69 19.52
CA PHE A 60 3.89 6.48 19.80
C PHE A 60 4.67 5.98 18.59
N SER A 61 4.08 6.00 17.39
CA SER A 61 4.83 5.64 16.17
C SER A 61 6.03 6.54 15.95
N TYR A 62 5.92 7.84 16.27
CA TYR A 62 7.07 8.75 16.21
C TYR A 62 8.12 8.48 17.28
N ALA A 63 7.70 8.21 18.53
CA ALA A 63 8.62 7.81 19.59
C ALA A 63 9.38 6.51 19.25
N ALA A 64 8.75 5.59 18.52
CA ALA A 64 9.38 4.37 18.03
C ALA A 64 10.30 4.59 16.81
N LEU A 65 10.03 5.59 15.97
CA LEU A 65 10.85 5.94 14.81
C LEU A 65 12.07 6.79 15.17
N ILE A 66 11.95 7.65 16.18
CA ILE A 66 12.98 8.61 16.58
C ILE A 66 13.58 8.16 17.91
N CYS A 67 14.46 7.17 17.84
CA CYS A 67 15.16 6.62 19.00
C CYS A 67 16.48 7.34 19.27
N HIS A 68 17.11 7.86 18.23
CA HIS A 68 18.40 8.52 18.29
C HIS A 68 18.35 9.97 17.81
N GLU A 69 19.34 10.75 18.25
CA GLU A 69 19.47 12.16 17.87
C GLU A 69 19.65 12.32 16.34
N SER A 70 20.32 11.37 15.68
CA SER A 70 20.41 11.31 14.22
C SER A 70 19.04 11.20 13.54
N ASP A 71 18.14 10.40 14.11
CA ASP A 71 16.80 10.19 13.57
C ASP A 71 15.96 11.46 13.74
N PHE A 72 16.18 12.19 14.84
CA PHE A 72 15.54 13.46 15.12
C PHE A 72 15.94 14.53 14.10
N PHE A 73 17.23 14.64 13.79
CA PHE A 73 17.70 15.56 12.75
C PHE A 73 17.15 15.18 11.38
N LEU A 74 17.13 13.89 11.02
CA LEU A 74 16.53 13.42 9.77
C LEU A 74 15.03 13.76 9.72
N ALA A 75 14.31 13.61 10.83
CA ALA A 75 12.89 13.94 10.91
C ALA A 75 12.65 15.45 10.80
N LYS A 76 13.54 16.29 11.35
CA LYS A 76 13.50 17.75 11.15
C LYS A 76 13.79 18.15 9.71
N ASP A 77 14.78 17.54 9.06
CA ASP A 77 15.13 17.81 7.66
C ASP A 77 13.96 17.49 6.72
N ASN A 78 13.26 16.40 7.01
CA ASN A 78 12.04 15.98 6.30
C ASN A 78 10.77 16.73 6.75
N ARG A 79 10.90 17.73 7.64
CA ARG A 79 9.79 18.55 8.17
C ARG A 79 8.68 17.72 8.82
N LEU A 80 9.04 16.58 9.40
CA LEU A 80 8.13 15.69 10.10
C LEU A 80 7.85 16.19 11.52
N ILE A 81 8.80 16.87 12.13
CA ILE A 81 8.68 17.48 13.47
C ILE A 81 8.68 19.02 13.31
N PRO A 82 7.89 19.76 14.12
CA PRO A 82 7.99 21.21 14.17
C PRO A 82 9.42 21.68 14.48
N LYS A 83 9.83 22.79 13.88
CA LYS A 83 11.22 23.30 14.00
C LYS A 83 11.56 23.71 15.42
N GLU A 84 10.53 24.10 16.18
CA GLU A 84 10.58 24.65 17.52
C GLU A 84 10.96 23.61 18.59
N VAL A 85 10.72 22.31 18.32
CA VAL A 85 11.01 21.23 19.27
C VAL A 85 12.51 20.99 19.33
N GLU A 86 13.13 20.97 20.51
CA GLU A 86 14.53 20.58 20.65
C GLU A 86 14.68 19.08 20.99
N TRP A 87 15.90 18.56 20.87
CA TRP A 87 16.17 17.13 21.13
C TRP A 87 15.92 16.78 22.60
N ASP A 88 16.29 17.65 23.53
CA ASP A 88 16.07 17.43 24.96
C ASP A 88 14.57 17.35 25.29
N ASP A 89 13.76 18.26 24.74
CA ASP A 89 12.30 18.24 24.87
C ASP A 89 11.70 16.94 24.30
N TRP A 90 12.20 16.51 23.14
CA TRP A 90 11.74 15.28 22.50
C TRP A 90 12.06 14.04 23.35
N ARG A 91 13.24 13.98 23.95
CA ARG A 91 13.65 12.88 24.82
C ARG A 91 12.78 12.79 26.07
N GLU A 92 12.49 13.94 26.69
CA GLU A 92 11.59 14.00 27.85
C GLU A 92 10.18 13.52 27.45
N PHE A 93 9.63 14.07 26.37
CA PHE A 93 8.33 13.68 25.83
C PHE A 93 8.22 12.18 25.49
N ALA A 94 9.22 11.62 24.81
CA ALA A 94 9.24 10.20 24.44
C ALA A 94 9.31 9.29 25.69
N THR A 95 9.96 9.76 26.75
CA THR A 95 10.04 9.06 28.04
C THR A 95 8.68 9.09 28.76
N GLU A 96 8.01 10.25 28.78
CA GLU A 96 6.67 10.40 29.37
C GLU A 96 5.61 9.54 28.69
N LEU A 97 5.74 9.30 27.38
CA LEU A 97 4.78 8.48 26.63
C LEU A 97 4.70 7.03 27.12
N SER A 98 5.66 6.56 27.93
CA SER A 98 5.67 5.23 28.58
C SER A 98 5.43 4.07 27.60
N THR A 99 6.33 3.92 26.63
CA THR A 99 6.26 2.95 25.52
C THR A 99 5.98 1.50 25.94
N GLN A 100 6.28 1.11 27.18
CA GLN A 100 6.11 -0.26 27.69
C GLN A 100 4.66 -0.65 28.01
N THR A 101 3.79 0.30 28.39
CA THR A 101 2.41 0.02 28.85
C THR A 101 1.34 0.58 27.92
N ILE A 102 1.75 1.16 26.80
CA ILE A 102 0.89 2.01 25.96
C ILE A 102 -0.10 1.22 25.09
N TYR A 103 0.17 -0.06 24.81
CA TYR A 103 -0.65 -0.88 23.90
C TYR A 103 -2.14 -0.92 24.31
N GLY A 104 -2.46 -0.97 25.61
CA GLY A 104 -3.86 -0.93 26.08
C GLY A 104 -4.58 0.42 25.91
N GLN A 105 -3.85 1.47 25.54
CA GLN A 105 -4.33 2.86 25.47
C GLN A 105 -4.28 3.46 24.06
N ILE A 106 -3.76 2.73 23.07
CA ILE A 106 -3.67 3.18 21.68
C ILE A 106 -4.72 2.49 20.81
N ASP A 107 -4.96 3.05 19.63
CA ASP A 107 -5.82 2.44 18.63
C ASP A 107 -5.14 1.19 18.03
N GLU A 108 -5.92 0.13 17.79
CA GLU A 108 -5.44 -1.17 17.28
C GLU A 108 -4.65 -1.02 15.97
N ARG A 109 -4.94 0.02 15.19
CA ARG A 109 -4.20 0.36 13.97
C ARG A 109 -2.69 0.44 14.20
N PHE A 110 -2.25 0.95 15.36
CA PHE A 110 -0.84 1.21 15.65
C PHE A 110 -0.11 -0.02 16.20
N TYR A 111 -0.80 -1.12 16.51
CA TYR A 111 -0.15 -2.38 16.91
C TYR A 111 0.72 -2.98 15.80
N TYR A 112 0.34 -2.71 14.54
CA TYR A 112 0.97 -3.30 13.38
C TYR A 112 2.17 -2.50 12.85
N GLY A 113 2.41 -1.29 13.36
CA GLY A 113 3.50 -0.42 12.94
C GLY A 113 3.52 -0.20 11.42
N GLU A 114 4.64 -0.59 10.80
CA GLU A 114 4.85 -0.47 9.35
C GLU A 114 4.08 -1.52 8.54
N LEU A 115 3.20 -1.03 7.66
CA LEU A 115 2.35 -1.89 6.85
C LEU A 115 2.67 -1.75 5.36
N ARG A 116 2.90 -2.90 4.72
CA ARG A 116 3.13 -2.95 3.27
C ARG A 116 1.81 -2.74 2.52
N LEU A 117 1.76 -1.71 1.66
CA LEU A 117 0.55 -1.37 0.90
C LEU A 117 0.04 -2.54 0.04
N SER A 118 0.94 -3.35 -0.53
CA SER A 118 0.53 -4.50 -1.35
C SER A 118 -0.20 -5.59 -0.55
N ARG A 119 0.14 -5.79 0.72
CA ARG A 119 -0.58 -6.72 1.60
C ARG A 119 -1.92 -6.13 2.02
N LEU A 120 -1.93 -4.83 2.34
CA LEU A 120 -3.14 -4.11 2.72
C LEU A 120 -4.19 -4.10 1.60
N ASN A 121 -3.76 -3.83 0.35
CA ASN A 121 -4.65 -3.90 -0.81
C ASN A 121 -5.17 -5.31 -1.05
N LYS A 122 -4.37 -6.37 -0.85
CA LYS A 122 -4.86 -7.77 -0.95
C LYS A 122 -5.91 -8.08 0.10
N LEU A 123 -5.69 -7.69 1.35
CA LEU A 123 -6.64 -7.91 2.44
C LEU A 123 -7.95 -7.14 2.22
N GLN A 124 -7.86 -5.86 1.83
CA GLN A 124 -9.03 -5.03 1.55
C GLN A 124 -9.81 -5.53 0.33
N TYR A 125 -9.10 -6.02 -0.70
CA TYR A 125 -9.71 -6.62 -1.86
C TYR A 125 -10.46 -7.91 -1.50
N LEU A 126 -9.88 -8.77 -0.65
CA LEU A 126 -10.55 -9.98 -0.14
C LEU A 126 -11.78 -9.66 0.73
N ALA A 127 -11.70 -8.61 1.54
CA ALA A 127 -12.75 -8.27 2.49
C ALA A 127 -13.90 -7.45 1.86
N SER A 128 -13.59 -6.57 0.90
CA SER A 128 -14.51 -5.51 0.48
C SER A 128 -14.44 -5.19 -1.02
N PHE A 129 -13.69 -5.98 -1.81
CA PHE A 129 -13.48 -5.76 -3.25
C PHE A 129 -13.05 -4.31 -3.60
N SER A 130 -12.42 -3.62 -2.65
CA SER A 130 -12.03 -2.22 -2.75
C SER A 130 -10.54 -2.08 -2.48
N SER A 131 -9.88 -1.16 -3.19
CA SER A 131 -8.47 -0.85 -2.98
C SER A 131 -8.32 0.20 -1.87
N TYR A 132 -7.41 -0.01 -0.92
CA TYR A 132 -7.16 0.94 0.18
C TYR A 132 -6.53 2.25 -0.30
N MET A 133 -5.64 2.15 -1.28
CA MET A 133 -5.12 3.29 -2.05
C MET A 133 -4.96 2.84 -3.49
N PRO A 134 -5.54 3.57 -4.47
CA PRO A 134 -5.47 3.14 -5.86
C PRO A 134 -4.03 3.28 -6.36
N PRO A 135 -3.48 2.30 -7.12
CA PRO A 135 -2.05 2.12 -7.35
C PRO A 135 -1.48 3.04 -8.45
N TRP A 136 -1.98 4.28 -8.57
CA TRP A 136 -1.78 5.18 -9.71
C TRP A 136 -0.32 5.38 -10.13
N ASN A 137 0.64 5.16 -9.25
CA ASN A 137 2.07 5.35 -9.54
C ASN A 137 2.81 4.11 -10.09
N ARG A 138 2.16 2.95 -10.30
CA ARG A 138 2.89 1.68 -10.56
C ARG A 138 2.46 0.85 -11.75
N TYR A 139 1.75 1.45 -12.69
CA TYR A 139 1.53 0.76 -13.96
C TYR A 139 2.84 0.45 -14.68
N GLY A 140 3.84 1.35 -14.58
CA GLY A 140 5.19 1.13 -15.13
C GLY A 140 5.86 -0.15 -14.61
N ASP A 141 5.96 -0.32 -13.28
CA ASP A 141 6.61 -1.50 -12.67
C ASP A 141 5.89 -2.80 -13.04
N PHE A 142 4.55 -2.79 -13.08
CA PHE A 142 3.77 -3.96 -13.49
C PHE A 142 4.07 -4.35 -14.94
N PHE A 143 4.15 -3.39 -15.86
CA PHE A 143 4.49 -3.69 -17.24
C PHE A 143 5.94 -4.09 -17.40
N HIS A 144 6.87 -3.50 -16.65
CA HIS A 144 8.29 -3.86 -16.74
C HIS A 144 8.56 -5.32 -16.33
N ASP A 145 8.02 -5.76 -15.19
CA ASP A 145 8.23 -7.13 -14.72
C ASP A 145 7.56 -8.17 -15.63
N GLN A 146 6.35 -7.88 -16.11
CA GLN A 146 5.63 -8.78 -17.03
C GLN A 146 6.26 -8.82 -18.43
N PHE A 147 6.71 -7.67 -18.95
CA PHE A 147 7.33 -7.58 -20.26
C PHE A 147 8.71 -8.26 -20.29
N ALA A 148 9.50 -8.14 -19.23
CA ALA A 148 10.79 -8.83 -19.13
C ALA A 148 10.63 -10.36 -19.20
N TRP A 149 9.66 -10.91 -18.46
CA TRP A 149 9.39 -12.35 -18.48
C TRP A 149 8.83 -12.82 -19.83
N LEU A 150 7.90 -12.07 -20.42
CA LEU A 150 7.36 -12.36 -21.75
C LEU A 150 8.45 -12.31 -22.83
N ALA A 151 9.26 -11.26 -22.85
CA ALA A 151 10.35 -11.10 -23.82
C ALA A 151 11.36 -12.24 -23.71
N SER A 152 11.78 -12.60 -22.49
CA SER A 152 12.71 -13.73 -22.27
C SER A 152 12.13 -15.05 -22.77
N THR A 153 10.84 -15.30 -22.51
CA THR A 153 10.15 -16.52 -22.96
C THR A 153 10.02 -16.57 -24.48
N THR A 154 9.65 -15.45 -25.12
CA THR A 154 9.56 -15.35 -26.58
C THR A 154 10.92 -15.55 -27.26
N VAL A 155 11.99 -14.98 -26.70
CA VAL A 155 13.36 -15.19 -27.23
C VAL A 155 13.76 -16.66 -27.12
N TYR A 156 13.51 -17.31 -25.98
CA TYR A 156 13.78 -18.74 -25.81
C TYR A 156 13.00 -19.59 -26.82
N ILE A 157 11.70 -19.31 -26.99
CA ILE A 157 10.85 -19.99 -27.98
C ILE A 157 11.41 -19.79 -29.40
N ALA A 158 11.82 -18.57 -29.77
CA ALA A 158 12.40 -18.29 -31.07
C ALA A 158 13.68 -19.11 -31.31
N VAL A 159 14.56 -19.22 -30.31
CA VAL A 159 15.76 -20.07 -30.39
C VAL A 159 15.38 -21.54 -30.63
N VAL A 160 14.40 -22.08 -29.89
CA VAL A 160 13.94 -23.46 -30.10
C VAL A 160 13.34 -23.65 -31.50
N LEU A 161 12.54 -22.70 -31.99
CA LEU A 161 11.99 -22.74 -33.35
C LEU A 161 13.09 -22.72 -34.41
N THR A 162 14.14 -21.91 -34.22
CA THR A 162 15.27 -21.90 -35.16
C THR A 162 16.04 -23.23 -35.15
N ALA A 163 16.26 -23.84 -33.99
CA ALA A 163 16.88 -25.16 -33.90
C ALA A 163 16.02 -26.25 -34.55
N MET A 164 14.69 -26.14 -34.42
CA MET A 164 13.74 -27.04 -35.06
C MET A 164 13.69 -26.88 -36.58
N GLN A 165 13.80 -25.65 -37.09
CA GLN A 165 13.94 -25.37 -38.52
C GLN A 165 15.20 -26.04 -39.09
N VAL A 166 16.32 -25.99 -38.36
CA VAL A 166 17.55 -26.69 -38.73
C VAL A 166 17.36 -28.21 -38.72
N GLY A 167 16.69 -28.76 -37.69
CA GLY A 167 16.38 -30.18 -37.61
C GLY A 167 15.53 -30.69 -38.78
N LEU A 168 14.48 -29.95 -39.16
CA LEU A 168 13.61 -30.25 -40.29
C LEU A 168 14.30 -30.14 -41.66
N ALA A 169 15.44 -29.44 -41.75
CA ALA A 169 16.24 -29.37 -42.97
C ALA A 169 17.14 -30.60 -43.16
N THR A 170 17.29 -31.46 -42.15
CA THR A 170 18.10 -32.68 -42.18
C THR A 170 17.22 -33.88 -42.55
N THR A 171 17.64 -34.70 -43.51
CA THR A 171 16.86 -35.84 -44.03
C THR A 171 16.47 -36.84 -42.93
N ASP A 172 17.36 -37.10 -41.97
CA ASP A 172 17.13 -38.08 -40.89
C ASP A 172 15.98 -37.71 -39.96
N LEU A 173 15.74 -36.41 -39.73
CA LEU A 173 14.66 -35.93 -38.88
C LEU A 173 13.44 -35.46 -39.70
N ALA A 174 13.65 -34.99 -40.93
CA ALA A 174 12.59 -34.56 -41.83
C ALA A 174 11.64 -35.70 -42.21
N ASP A 175 12.20 -36.91 -42.43
CA ASP A 175 11.43 -38.10 -42.82
C ASP A 175 10.71 -38.77 -41.63
N ASN A 176 10.97 -38.30 -40.40
CA ASN A 176 10.33 -38.83 -39.20
C ASN A 176 8.98 -38.15 -38.94
N ALA A 177 7.88 -38.88 -39.15
CA ALA A 177 6.51 -38.39 -38.92
C ALA A 177 6.24 -37.92 -37.47
N ALA A 178 6.88 -38.52 -36.47
CA ALA A 178 6.76 -38.08 -35.08
C ALA A 178 7.43 -36.73 -34.86
N PHE A 179 8.56 -36.47 -35.52
CA PHE A 179 9.25 -35.18 -35.45
C PHE A 179 8.50 -34.07 -36.19
N GLN A 180 7.91 -34.36 -37.35
CA GLN A 180 7.07 -33.42 -38.11
C GLN A 180 5.81 -33.02 -37.33
N SER A 181 5.11 -33.98 -36.73
CA SER A 181 3.92 -33.70 -35.92
C SER A 181 4.24 -32.89 -34.66
N ALA A 182 5.34 -33.21 -33.97
CA ALA A 182 5.83 -32.42 -32.84
C ALA A 182 6.20 -30.99 -33.26
N SER A 183 6.82 -30.83 -34.44
CA SER A 183 7.19 -29.52 -34.99
C SER A 183 6.00 -28.65 -35.33
N TYR A 184 4.98 -29.24 -35.94
CA TYR A 184 3.73 -28.54 -36.24
C TYR A 184 3.02 -28.08 -34.96
N GLY A 185 2.88 -28.98 -33.97
CA GLY A 185 2.25 -28.66 -32.69
C GLY A 185 3.01 -27.56 -31.92
N PHE A 186 4.34 -27.66 -31.87
CA PHE A 186 5.18 -26.67 -31.20
C PHE A 186 5.14 -25.30 -31.88
N THR A 187 5.06 -25.25 -33.21
CA THR A 187 4.92 -23.99 -33.96
C THR A 187 3.61 -23.28 -33.63
N ILE A 188 2.49 -24.01 -33.63
CA ILE A 188 1.18 -23.46 -33.26
C ILE A 188 1.20 -22.96 -31.81
N PHE A 189 1.74 -23.76 -30.89
CA PHE A 189 1.87 -23.37 -29.48
C PHE A 189 2.71 -22.11 -29.31
N SER A 190 3.83 -22.00 -30.03
CA SER A 190 4.75 -20.86 -29.97
C SER A 190 4.14 -19.55 -30.47
N ILE A 191 3.14 -19.62 -31.34
CA ILE A 191 2.38 -18.44 -31.81
C ILE A 191 1.25 -18.11 -30.83
N LEU A 192 0.46 -19.12 -30.43
CA LEU A 192 -0.73 -18.93 -29.60
C LEU A 192 -0.41 -18.59 -28.14
N ALA A 193 0.64 -19.19 -27.55
CA ALA A 193 0.94 -19.03 -26.14
C ALA A 193 1.35 -17.59 -25.77
N PRO A 194 2.25 -16.88 -26.51
CA PRO A 194 2.54 -15.48 -26.23
C PRO A 194 1.32 -14.57 -26.43
N LEU A 195 0.49 -14.83 -27.45
CA LEU A 195 -0.75 -14.07 -27.69
C LEU A 195 -1.75 -14.25 -26.55
N ALA A 196 -1.96 -15.48 -26.08
CA ALA A 196 -2.83 -15.78 -24.96
C ALA A 196 -2.31 -15.17 -23.65
N ALA A 197 -1.00 -15.25 -23.41
CA ALA A 197 -0.38 -14.62 -22.23
C ALA A 197 -0.53 -13.09 -22.26
N MET A 198 -0.31 -12.45 -23.42
CA MET A 198 -0.51 -11.01 -23.59
C MET A 198 -1.98 -10.61 -23.37
N ALA A 199 -2.93 -11.37 -23.93
CA ALA A 199 -4.35 -11.15 -23.72
C ALA A 199 -4.74 -11.27 -22.25
N LEU A 200 -4.19 -12.26 -21.53
CA LEU A 200 -4.43 -12.44 -20.10
C LEU A 200 -3.88 -11.26 -19.28
N VAL A 201 -2.65 -10.81 -19.57
CA VAL A 201 -2.07 -9.62 -18.92
C VAL A 201 -2.94 -8.38 -19.17
N LEU A 202 -3.37 -8.14 -20.41
CA LEU A 202 -4.28 -7.04 -20.74
C LEU A 202 -5.63 -7.16 -20.03
N ALA A 203 -6.21 -8.35 -19.95
CA ALA A 203 -7.47 -8.59 -19.25
C ALA A 203 -7.34 -8.30 -17.75
N THR A 204 -6.25 -8.74 -17.10
CA THR A 204 -6.00 -8.44 -15.69
C THR A 204 -5.79 -6.94 -15.44
N PHE A 205 -5.09 -6.27 -16.37
CA PHE A 205 -4.91 -4.82 -16.32
C PHE A 205 -6.24 -4.08 -16.46
N LEU A 206 -7.07 -4.44 -17.44
CA LEU A 206 -8.39 -3.83 -17.65
C LEU A 206 -9.30 -4.06 -16.45
N TYR A 207 -9.30 -5.27 -15.88
CA TYR A 207 -10.03 -5.58 -14.66
C TYR A 207 -9.60 -4.67 -13.49
N MET A 208 -8.29 -4.53 -13.29
CA MET A 208 -7.76 -3.64 -12.24
C MET A 208 -8.08 -2.16 -12.53
N TYR A 209 -8.02 -1.74 -13.79
CA TYR A 209 -8.35 -0.38 -14.20
C TYR A 209 -9.82 -0.07 -13.95
N VAL A 210 -10.74 -0.95 -14.37
CA VAL A 210 -12.19 -0.76 -14.18
C VAL A 210 -12.57 -0.78 -12.70
N SER A 211 -12.02 -1.71 -11.92
CA SER A 211 -12.30 -1.75 -10.47
C SER A 211 -11.81 -0.48 -9.76
N ASN A 212 -10.61 0.00 -10.09
CA ASN A 212 -10.09 1.27 -9.55
C ASN A 212 -10.89 2.50 -10.03
N TRP A 213 -11.35 2.51 -11.28
CA TRP A 213 -12.19 3.58 -11.83
C TRP A 213 -13.54 3.66 -11.10
N LEU A 214 -14.20 2.51 -10.91
CA LEU A 214 -15.45 2.41 -10.15
C LEU A 214 -15.28 2.87 -8.70
N ALA A 215 -14.19 2.47 -8.03
CA ALA A 215 -13.88 2.92 -6.68
C ALA A 215 -13.67 4.45 -6.62
N THR A 216 -13.03 5.03 -7.64
CA THR A 216 -12.80 6.48 -7.73
C THR A 216 -14.11 7.24 -7.93
N LEU A 217 -15.01 6.74 -8.78
CA LEU A 217 -16.35 7.31 -8.97
C LEU A 217 -17.17 7.25 -7.67
N ALA A 218 -17.19 6.10 -7.00
CA ALA A 218 -17.91 5.96 -5.73
C ALA A 218 -17.37 6.91 -4.65
N PHE A 219 -16.06 7.12 -4.59
CA PHE A 219 -15.44 8.08 -3.67
C PHE A 219 -15.79 9.53 -4.02
N ARG A 220 -15.77 9.87 -5.31
CA ARG A 220 -16.17 11.20 -5.82
C ARG A 220 -17.62 11.51 -5.42
N ASP A 221 -18.53 10.57 -5.65
CA ASP A 221 -19.95 10.79 -5.42
C ASP A 221 -20.25 10.95 -3.91
N ARG A 222 -19.59 10.16 -3.05
CA ARG A 222 -19.66 10.36 -1.58
C ARG A 222 -19.14 11.73 -1.15
N ARG A 223 -17.98 12.15 -1.69
CA ARG A 223 -17.37 13.43 -1.34
C ARG A 223 -18.21 14.62 -1.81
N LEU A 224 -18.83 14.54 -2.99
CA LEU A 224 -19.74 15.57 -3.49
C LEU A 224 -21.01 15.65 -2.62
N ALA A 225 -21.56 14.52 -2.18
CA ALA A 225 -22.68 14.49 -1.25
C ALA A 225 -22.34 15.16 0.10
N ASP A 226 -21.16 14.92 0.64
CA ASP A 226 -20.70 15.54 1.89
C ASP A 226 -20.49 17.06 1.75
N ILE A 227 -19.89 17.52 0.65
CA ILE A 227 -19.73 18.97 0.36
C ILE A 227 -21.10 19.63 0.25
N THR A 228 -22.05 18.99 -0.44
CA THR A 228 -23.40 19.55 -0.65
C THR A 228 -24.16 19.69 0.68
N ARG A 229 -24.00 18.72 1.60
CA ARG A 229 -24.56 18.80 2.96
C ARG A 229 -23.96 19.95 3.77
N LEU A 230 -22.65 20.18 3.65
CA LEU A 230 -21.97 21.25 4.39
C LEU A 230 -22.31 22.65 3.85
N THR A 231 -22.69 22.77 2.58
CA THR A 231 -23.12 24.05 1.99
C THR A 231 -24.60 24.40 2.23
N GLN A 232 -25.38 23.48 2.79
CA GLN A 232 -26.81 23.68 3.11
C GLN A 232 -27.07 24.04 4.59
N VAL A 233 -26.01 24.16 5.40
CA VAL A 233 -26.04 24.62 6.80
C VAL A 233 -25.43 26.02 6.87
#